data_AF-A0A7W0LVW5-F1
#
_entry.id   AF-A0A7W0LVW5-F1
#
_cell.length_a   1.000
_cell.length_b   1.000
_cell.length_c   1.000
_cell.angle_alpha   90.00
_cell.angle_beta   90.00
_cell.angle_gamma   90.00
#
_symmetry.space_group_name_H-M   'P 1'
#
loop_
_entity.id
_entity.type
_entity.pdbx_description
1 polymer ?
#
loop_
_entity_poly.entity_id
_entity_poly.type
_entity_poly.pdbx_seq_one_letter_code
_entity_poly.pdbx_strand_id
1 'polypeptide(L)'
;MPLYTPLSGSWLNMAESVQRILVGRALAGQHPESPAELITWLEETVAGWNAAPTPFAWGGKRRERRERARHRRLGGSGATVAHPQSFAT
;
A
#
# COMPACT_ATOMS: atom_id res chain seq x y z
N MET A 1 11.00 18.64 2.73
CA MET A 1 10.07 17.84 1.88
C MET A 1 8.67 18.01 2.43
N PRO A 2 7.63 18.26 1.62
CA PRO A 2 6.27 18.34 2.15
C PRO A 2 5.84 16.96 2.64
N LEU A 3 5.33 16.87 3.88
CA LEU A 3 4.68 15.67 4.39
C LEU A 3 3.36 15.53 3.63
N TYR A 4 3.25 14.52 2.75
CA TYR A 4 2.00 14.23 2.06
C TYR A 4 1.05 13.50 3.02
N THR A 5 0.00 14.19 3.47
CA THR A 5 -1.09 13.57 4.21
C THR A 5 -2.20 13.18 3.23
N PRO A 6 -2.56 11.89 3.10
CA PRO A 6 -3.59 11.46 2.16
C PRO A 6 -4.96 12.01 2.56
N LEU A 7 -5.71 12.52 1.57
CA LEU A 7 -7.06 13.06 1.76
C LEU A 7 -8.12 11.94 1.59
N SER A 8 -9.21 12.04 2.37
CA SER A 8 -10.43 11.22 2.27
C SER A 8 -10.18 9.71 2.17
N GLY A 9 -10.74 9.02 1.16
CA GLY A 9 -10.69 7.56 1.01
C GLY A 9 -9.27 7.01 0.82
N SER A 10 -8.30 7.85 0.48
CA SER A 10 -6.90 7.46 0.40
C SER A 10 -6.29 7.17 1.78
N TRP A 11 -6.79 7.79 2.85
CA TRP A 11 -6.35 7.52 4.22
C TRP A 11 -6.88 6.18 4.73
N LEU A 12 -8.14 5.85 4.44
CA LEU A 12 -8.73 4.56 4.80
C LEU A 12 -7.98 3.39 4.14
N ASN A 13 -7.66 3.53 2.85
CA ASN A 13 -6.82 2.56 2.13
C ASN A 13 -5.42 2.39 2.77
N MET A 14 -4.88 3.45 3.36
CA MET A 14 -3.59 3.41 4.06
C MET A 14 -3.72 2.65 5.39
N ALA A 15 -4.74 2.98 6.19
CA ALA A 15 -5.01 2.30 7.45
C ALA A 15 -5.23 0.78 7.24
N GLU A 16 -6.04 0.42 6.24
CA GLU A 16 -6.27 -0.98 5.87
C GLU A 16 -4.98 -1.68 5.42
N SER A 17 -4.13 -0.98 4.66
CA SER A 17 -2.83 -1.53 4.25
C SER A 17 -1.90 -1.79 5.43
N VAL A 18 -1.86 -0.89 6.41
CA VAL A 18 -1.06 -1.06 7.64
C VAL A 18 -1.59 -2.23 8.46
N GLN A 19 -2.92 -2.31 8.68
CA GLN A 19 -3.55 -3.42 9.39
C GLN A 19 -3.22 -4.77 8.73
N ARG A 20 -3.31 -4.86 7.40
CA ARG A 20 -2.99 -6.09 6.66
C ARG A 20 -1.52 -6.50 6.80
N ILE A 21 -0.59 -5.53 6.86
CA ILE A 21 0.83 -5.82 7.09
C ILE A 21 1.04 -6.35 8.51
N LEU A 22 0.44 -5.70 9.51
CA LEU A 22 0.56 -6.10 10.92
C LEU A 22 -0.02 -7.49 11.15
N VAL A 23 -1.25 -7.74 10.69
CA VAL A 23 -1.93 -9.03 10.80
C VAL A 23 -1.14 -10.13 10.08
N GLY A 24 -0.66 -9.87 8.87
CA GLY A 24 0.13 -10.85 8.12
C GLY A 24 1.49 -11.17 8.75
N ARG A 25 2.06 -10.25 9.55
CA ARG A 25 3.32 -10.50 10.27
C ARG A 25 3.10 -11.19 11.61
N ALA A 26 2.07 -10.76 12.35
CA ALA A 26 1.77 -11.28 13.67
C ALA A 26 1.15 -12.68 13.63
N LEU A 27 0.27 -12.94 12.65
CA LEU A 27 -0.61 -14.13 12.68
C LEU A 27 -0.32 -15.14 11.57
N ALA A 28 0.70 -14.94 10.72
CA ALA A 28 0.96 -15.86 9.62
C ALA A 28 1.28 -17.28 10.12
N GLY A 29 0.37 -18.22 9.83
CA GLY A 29 0.51 -19.62 10.23
C GLY A 29 0.23 -19.89 11.71
N GLN A 30 -0.28 -18.91 12.46
CA GLN A 30 -0.60 -19.03 13.87
C GLN A 30 -2.11 -18.91 14.10
N HIS A 31 -2.61 -19.50 15.19
CA HIS A 31 -4.00 -19.43 15.62
C HIS A 31 -4.06 -19.05 17.10
N PRO A 32 -4.33 -17.78 17.46
CA PRO A 32 -4.44 -17.38 18.85
C PRO A 32 -5.72 -17.95 19.46
N GLU A 33 -5.63 -18.48 20.67
CA GLU A 33 -6.74 -19.12 21.40
C GLU A 33 -7.45 -18.13 22.34
N SER A 34 -6.93 -16.92 22.49
CA SER A 34 -7.54 -15.88 23.31
C SER A 34 -7.35 -14.46 22.76
N PRO A 35 -8.24 -13.51 23.12
CA PRO A 35 -8.05 -12.11 22.78
C PRO A 35 -6.77 -11.51 23.36
N ALA A 36 -6.37 -11.93 24.57
CA ALA A 36 -5.16 -11.43 25.22
C ALA A 36 -3.89 -11.82 24.43
N GLU A 37 -3.83 -13.07 23.97
CA GLU A 37 -2.73 -13.57 23.14
C GLU A 37 -2.64 -12.81 21.80
N LEU A 38 -3.78 -12.57 21.16
CA LEU A 38 -3.83 -11.77 19.93
C LEU A 38 -3.30 -10.34 20.15
N ILE A 39 -3.66 -9.69 21.27
CA ILE A 39 -3.15 -8.35 21.61
C ILE A 39 -1.63 -8.40 21.79
N THR A 40 -1.13 -9.32 22.60
CA THR A 40 0.31 -9.47 22.85
C THR A 40 1.10 -9.67 21.56
N TRP A 41 0.65 -10.55 20.66
CA TRP A 41 1.34 -10.79 19.39
C TRP A 41 1.35 -9.56 18.47
N LEU A 42 0.26 -8.79 18.44
CA LEU A 42 0.21 -7.54 17.69
C LEU A 42 1.18 -6.49 18.28
N GLU A 43 1.23 -6.35 19.60
CA GLU A 43 2.14 -5.44 20.29
C GLU A 43 3.61 -5.80 20.05
N GLU A 44 3.97 -7.06 20.20
CA GLU A 44 5.33 -7.56 19.93
C GLU A 44 5.73 -7.34 18.47
N THR A 45 4.81 -7.59 17.53
CA THR A 45 5.03 -7.36 16.10
C THR A 45 5.29 -5.87 15.80
N VAL A 46 4.52 -4.97 16.43
CA VAL A 46 4.71 -3.52 16.29
C VAL A 46 6.05 -3.11 16.92
N ALA A 47 6.38 -3.60 18.11
CA ALA A 47 7.66 -3.32 18.77
C ALA A 47 8.85 -3.77 17.91
N GLY A 48 8.81 -4.99 17.38
CA GLY A 48 9.82 -5.52 16.48
C GLY A 48 9.93 -4.73 15.17
N TRP A 49 8.80 -4.31 14.59
CA TRP A 49 8.81 -3.47 13.40
C TRP A 49 9.37 -2.07 13.69
N ASN A 50 9.07 -1.48 14.85
CA ASN A 50 9.61 -0.17 15.24
C ASN A 50 11.13 -0.21 15.47
N ALA A 51 11.68 -1.33 15.93
CA ALA A 51 13.12 -1.52 16.08
C ALA A 51 13.85 -1.58 14.72
N ALA A 52 13.20 -2.10 13.68
CA ALA A 52 13.76 -2.19 12.32
C ALA A 52 12.68 -1.86 11.26
N PRO A 53 12.33 -0.58 11.09
CA PRO A 53 11.17 -0.20 10.28
C PRO A 53 11.45 -0.45 8.80
N THR A 54 10.58 -1.23 8.15
CA THR A 54 10.42 -1.18 6.70
C THR A 54 9.65 0.09 6.31
N PRO A 55 10.24 1.06 5.60
CA PRO A 55 9.54 2.28 5.24
C PRO A 55 8.37 2.01 4.30
N PHE A 56 7.24 2.67 4.54
CA PHE A 56 6.13 2.67 3.62
C PHE A 56 6.43 3.59 2.42
N ALA A 57 6.49 3.03 1.22
CA ALA A 57 6.71 3.79 -0.01
C ALA A 57 5.39 3.96 -0.77
N TRP A 58 5.02 5.22 -1.07
CA TRP A 58 3.80 5.51 -1.82
C TRP A 58 3.82 4.92 -3.23
N GLY A 59 2.76 4.20 -3.60
CA GLY A 59 2.64 3.51 -4.88
C GLY A 59 3.43 2.20 -4.99
N GLY A 60 4.63 2.13 -4.41
CA GLY A 60 5.46 0.93 -4.27
C GLY A 60 5.58 0.03 -5.51
N LYS A 61 5.79 -1.27 -5.28
CA LYS A 61 5.90 -2.29 -6.34
C LYS A 61 4.70 -2.32 -7.31
N ARG A 62 3.50 -1.97 -6.84
CA ARG A 62 2.28 -1.93 -7.67
C ARG A 62 2.34 -0.79 -8.68
N ARG A 63 2.75 0.41 -8.25
CA ARG A 63 2.99 1.56 -9.14
C ARG A 63 4.11 1.22 -10.11
N GLU A 64 5.25 0.70 -9.65
CA GLU A 64 6.33 0.26 -10.53
C GLU A 64 5.86 -0.76 -11.58
N ARG A 65 4.99 -1.70 -11.20
CA ARG A 65 4.39 -2.65 -12.15
C ARG A 65 3.48 -1.93 -13.17
N ARG A 66 2.70 -0.94 -12.75
CA ARG A 66 1.87 -0.12 -13.65
C ARG A 66 2.73 0.73 -14.59
N GLU A 67 3.80 1.36 -14.09
CA GLU A 67 4.74 2.13 -14.91
C GLU A 67 5.41 1.23 -15.96
N ARG A 68 5.93 0.06 -15.55
CA ARG A 68 6.48 -0.92 -16.50
C ARG A 68 5.47 -1.35 -17.56
N ALA A 69 4.20 -1.56 -17.19
CA ALA A 69 3.14 -1.87 -18.14
C ALA A 69 2.84 -0.71 -19.11
N ARG A 70 2.90 0.54 -18.66
CA ARG A 70 2.76 1.74 -19.51
C ARG A 70 3.93 1.86 -20.49
N HIS A 71 5.16 1.70 -20.02
CA HIS A 71 6.36 1.73 -20.88
C HIS A 71 6.36 0.64 -21.95
N ARG A 72 5.80 -0.55 -21.64
CA ARG A 72 5.63 -1.64 -22.63
C ARG A 72 4.64 -1.32 -23.75
N ARG A 73 3.79 -0.29 -23.62
CA ARG A 73 2.87 0.14 -24.69
C ARG A 73 3.53 1.02 -25.75
N LEU A 74 4.82 1.35 -25.63
CA LEU A 74 5.56 2.15 -26.61
C LEU A 74 5.86 1.41 -27.94
N GLY A 75 5.35 0.17 -28.12
CA GLY A 75 5.47 -0.61 -29.35
C GLY A 75 4.13 -1.06 -29.96
N GLY A 76 3.02 -0.39 -29.64
CA GLY A 76 1.72 -0.61 -30.29
C GLY A 76 1.47 0.43 -31.39
N SER A 77 0.89 0.00 -32.52
CA SER A 77 0.47 0.86 -33.63
C SER A 77 -0.29 2.09 -33.11
N GLY A 78 0.04 3.30 -33.59
CA GLY A 78 -0.42 4.61 -33.08
C GLY A 78 -1.92 4.91 -33.15
N ALA A 79 -2.77 3.90 -33.30
CA ALA A 79 -4.22 4.03 -33.30
C ALA A 79 -4.78 3.63 -31.93
N THR A 80 -4.66 4.52 -30.94
CA THR A 80 -5.64 4.79 -29.86
C THR A 80 -4.95 5.39 -28.63
N VAL A 81 -5.05 6.71 -28.45
CA VAL A 81 -5.75 7.34 -27.30
C VAL A 81 -6.20 8.72 -27.79
N ALA A 82 -7.49 8.90 -28.06
CA ALA A 82 -8.06 10.25 -28.12
C ALA A 82 -7.90 10.86 -26.72
N HIS A 83 -7.17 11.98 -26.62
CA HIS A 83 -7.10 12.76 -25.40
C HIS A 83 -8.54 13.12 -24.96
N PRO A 84 -8.94 12.89 -23.69
CA PRO A 84 -10.10 13.59 -23.17
C PRO A 84 -9.76 15.08 -23.15
N GLN A 85 -10.47 15.86 -23.96
CA GLN A 85 -10.41 17.31 -23.87
C GLN A 85 -10.96 17.70 -22.51
N SER A 86 -10.09 18.21 -21.64
CA SER A 86 -10.50 18.88 -20.42
C SER A 86 -11.22 20.17 -20.82
N PHE A 87 -12.53 20.23 -20.62
CA PHE A 87 -13.27 21.48 -20.65
C PHE A 87 -12.83 22.35 -19.48
N ALA A 88 -12.19 23.48 -19.77
CA ALA A 88 -11.97 24.54 -18.81
C ALA A 88 -13.29 25.30 -18.60
N THR A 89 -13.62 25.59 -17.35
CA THR A 89 -14.63 26.59 -16.96
C THR A 89 -13.92 27.72 -16.21
#